data_AF-Q6MQL1-F1
#
_entry.id   AF-Q6MQL1-F1
#
_cell.length_a   1.000
_cell.length_b   1.000
_cell.length_c   1.000
_cell.angle_alpha   90.00
_cell.angle_beta   90.00
_cell.angle_gamma   90.00
#
_symmetry.space_group_name_H-M   'P 1'
#
loop_
_entity.id
_entity.type
_entity.pdbx_description
1 polymer ?
#
loop_
_entity_poly.entity_id
_entity_poly.type
_entity_poly.pdbx_seq_one_letter_code
_entity_poly.pdbx_strand_id
1 'polypeptide(L)'
;MSKKSALILSLVAAVLLIFTFCHFYGDSPDEAAEETLRVQDATGVPAEAVAPPVKAEPPPVDVSAAPPSTGFLPTEMEEPGKFAAYQQKLKEMAVCLNMQMNALDPNVEINFETFNQVINPDLGEVVTQSEEWTATDIRTKNGELRRIYIENGPSIEAESSRTLKYEAFSQDGTSKSLPLSKEQTSNPSDALVASLEADGEVVSRSVSRRIFYSNGDDLLLVEKNGKIFSFELTHDGATFRCSGADKSSTFQCQCRNNP
;
A
#
# COMPACT_ATOMS: atom_id res chain seq x y z
N MET A 1 6.23 20.97 72.42
CA MET A 1 5.86 20.13 71.26
C MET A 1 6.35 18.71 71.49
N SER A 2 5.47 17.72 71.33
CA SER A 2 5.84 16.31 71.45
C SER A 2 6.71 15.90 70.27
N LYS A 3 7.71 15.02 70.47
CA LYS A 3 8.59 14.49 69.41
C LYS A 3 7.79 13.91 68.22
N LYS A 4 6.58 13.40 68.48
CA LYS A 4 5.66 12.92 67.45
C LYS A 4 5.10 14.03 66.56
N SER A 5 4.83 15.21 67.12
CA SER A 5 4.33 16.36 66.37
C SER A 5 5.39 16.98 65.45
N ALA A 6 6.67 16.96 65.86
CA ALA A 6 7.77 17.43 65.02
C ALA A 6 8.03 16.52 63.81
N LEU A 7 7.86 15.20 63.98
CA LEU A 7 8.08 14.22 62.93
C LEU A 7 6.97 14.29 61.85
N ILE A 8 5.72 14.48 62.27
CA ILE A 8 4.59 14.65 61.33
C ILE A 8 4.74 15.96 60.55
N LEU A 9 5.14 17.07 61.19
CA LEU A 9 5.33 18.35 60.50
C LEU A 9 6.44 18.28 59.44
N SER A 10 7.55 17.60 59.76
CA SER A 10 8.66 17.39 58.83
C SER A 10 8.24 16.57 57.61
N LEU A 11 7.45 15.52 57.81
CA LEU A 11 7.00 14.65 56.72
C LEU A 11 6.01 15.36 55.80
N VAL A 12 5.09 16.16 56.36
CA VAL A 12 4.16 16.99 55.57
C VAL A 12 4.92 18.07 54.77
N ALA A 13 5.95 18.70 55.35
CA ALA A 13 6.76 19.68 54.65
C ALA A 13 7.57 19.05 53.50
N ALA A 14 8.11 17.84 53.68
CA ALA A 14 8.84 17.13 52.64
C ALA A 14 7.94 16.73 51.46
N VAL A 15 6.71 16.27 51.74
CA VAL A 15 5.73 15.93 50.68
C VAL A 15 5.29 17.17 49.90
N LEU A 16 5.09 18.31 50.58
CA LEU A 16 4.75 19.57 49.91
C LEU A 16 5.89 20.09 49.02
N LEU A 17 7.15 19.94 49.44
CA LEU A 17 8.31 20.32 48.64
C LEU A 17 8.49 19.44 47.39
N ILE A 18 8.19 18.13 47.50
CA ILE A 18 8.23 17.23 46.34
C ILE A 18 7.12 17.58 45.35
N PHE A 19 5.91 17.86 45.84
CA PHE A 19 4.79 18.26 45.00
C PHE A 19 5.05 19.58 44.27
N THR A 20 5.61 20.60 44.93
CA THR A 20 5.97 21.86 44.26
C THR A 20 7.12 21.69 43.29
N PHE A 21 8.11 20.83 43.58
CA PHE A 21 9.21 20.54 42.65
C PHE A 21 8.69 19.85 41.38
N CYS A 22 7.83 18.84 41.51
CA CYS A 22 7.25 18.16 40.34
C CYS A 22 6.33 19.07 39.51
N HIS A 23 5.60 20.01 40.14
CA HIS A 23 4.70 20.91 39.42
C HIS A 23 5.42 22.08 38.72
N PHE A 24 6.57 22.54 39.24
CA PHE A 24 7.31 23.65 38.63
C PHE A 24 8.43 23.23 37.68
N TYR A 25 8.95 22.00 37.79
CA TYR A 25 10.03 21.50 36.91
C TYR A 25 9.58 20.43 35.91
N GLY A 26 8.28 20.11 35.86
CA GLY A 26 7.70 19.15 34.91
C GLY A 26 7.37 19.71 33.53
N ASP A 27 7.30 21.03 33.37
CA ASP A 27 7.10 21.71 32.08
C ASP A 27 8.39 22.44 31.70
N SER A 28 9.11 21.92 30.70
CA SER A 28 10.15 22.67 30.02
C SER A 28 9.53 23.43 28.85
N PRO A 29 9.68 24.76 28.77
CA PRO A 29 9.22 25.55 27.64
C PRO A 29 10.20 25.44 26.46
N ASP A 30 9.64 25.39 25.25
CA ASP A 30 10.33 25.75 24.01
C ASP A 30 10.83 27.21 24.10
N GLU A 31 12.14 27.45 23.93
CA GLU A 31 12.65 28.50 23.03
C GLU A 31 14.19 28.44 22.85
N ALA A 32 14.60 28.32 21.59
CA ALA A 32 15.77 28.88 20.93
C ALA A 32 17.11 29.03 21.69
N ALA A 33 18.08 28.19 21.32
CA ALA A 33 19.49 28.56 21.31
C ALA A 33 20.12 28.15 19.97
N GLU A 34 20.51 29.14 19.16
CA GLU A 34 21.53 28.98 18.13
C GLU A 34 22.83 28.51 18.81
N GLU A 35 23.29 27.30 18.48
CA GLU A 35 24.68 26.91 18.73
C GLU A 35 25.25 26.24 17.48
N THR A 36 26.08 27.01 16.77
CA THR A 36 27.03 26.53 15.78
C THR A 36 27.93 25.46 16.40
N LEU A 37 27.74 24.19 16.03
CA LEU A 37 28.65 23.10 16.39
C LEU A 37 29.11 22.31 15.17
N ARG A 38 30.38 22.58 14.86
CA ARG A 38 31.38 21.81 14.11
C ARG A 38 30.96 20.42 13.63
N VAL A 39 31.07 20.25 12.32
CA VAL A 39 31.32 18.98 11.64
C VAL A 39 32.53 18.30 12.30
N GLN A 40 32.27 17.23 13.06
CA GLN A 40 33.25 16.21 13.38
C GLN A 40 33.02 15.03 12.44
N ASP A 41 34.03 14.77 11.60
CA ASP A 41 34.24 13.50 10.93
C ASP A 41 34.17 12.36 11.95
N ALA A 42 33.15 11.51 11.80
CA ALA A 42 33.13 10.17 12.36
C ALA A 42 33.07 9.18 11.20
N THR A 43 34.24 8.65 10.92
CA THR A 43 34.52 7.47 10.10
C THR A 43 33.55 6.32 10.40
N GLY A 44 32.93 5.81 9.33
CA GLY A 44 32.99 4.39 8.99
C GLY A 44 31.98 3.45 9.65
N VAL A 45 30.75 3.47 9.16
CA VAL A 45 30.01 2.24 8.81
C VAL A 45 29.28 2.54 7.49
N PRO A 46 29.47 1.77 6.40
CA PRO A 46 28.61 1.92 5.24
C PRO A 46 27.21 1.51 5.68
N ALA A 47 26.28 2.47 5.72
CA ALA A 47 24.87 2.14 5.69
C ALA A 47 24.64 1.39 4.38
N GLU A 48 24.50 0.08 4.48
CA GLU A 48 24.02 -0.76 3.41
C GLU A 48 22.71 -0.16 2.93
N ALA A 49 22.72 0.35 1.71
CA ALA A 49 21.57 0.96 1.09
C ALA A 49 20.53 -0.16 0.90
N VAL A 50 19.64 -0.30 1.87
CA VAL A 50 18.41 -1.08 1.72
C VAL A 50 17.74 -0.53 0.46
N ALA A 51 17.66 -1.37 -0.57
CA ALA A 51 17.01 -0.99 -1.81
C ALA A 51 15.61 -0.44 -1.47
N PRO A 52 15.19 0.70 -2.06
CA PRO A 52 13.87 1.23 -1.81
C PRO A 52 12.84 0.12 -2.09
N PRO A 53 11.79 0.00 -1.26
CA PRO A 53 10.75 -1.00 -1.47
C PRO A 53 10.24 -0.88 -2.91
N VAL A 54 10.19 -2.01 -3.62
CA VAL A 54 9.71 -2.07 -4.99
C VAL A 54 8.27 -1.58 -4.98
N LYS A 55 8.05 -0.36 -5.45
CA LYS A 55 6.70 0.21 -5.61
C LYS A 55 6.00 -0.52 -6.76
N ALA A 56 4.77 -0.98 -6.56
CA ALA A 56 4.01 -1.60 -7.62
C ALA A 56 3.73 -0.58 -8.74
N GLU A 57 4.00 -0.97 -9.99
CA GLU A 57 3.65 -0.17 -11.15
C GLU A 57 2.15 -0.31 -11.44
N PRO A 58 1.44 0.79 -11.77
CA PRO A 58 0.04 0.70 -12.12
C PRO A 58 -0.15 -0.11 -13.42
N PRO A 59 -1.26 -0.85 -13.56
CA PRO A 59 -1.56 -1.60 -14.78
C PRO A 59 -1.53 -0.68 -16.01
N PRO A 60 -1.12 -1.19 -17.19
CA PRO A 60 -1.23 -0.41 -18.41
C PRO A 60 -2.71 -0.05 -18.68
N VAL A 61 -2.92 1.16 -19.19
CA VAL A 61 -4.24 1.60 -19.68
C VAL A 61 -4.58 0.76 -20.91
N ASP A 62 -5.74 0.11 -20.90
CA ASP A 62 -6.20 -0.63 -22.07
C ASP A 62 -6.90 0.35 -23.03
N VAL A 63 -6.11 0.91 -23.95
CA VAL A 63 -6.57 1.94 -24.90
C VAL A 63 -7.64 1.40 -25.86
N SER A 64 -7.75 0.08 -25.98
CA SER A 64 -8.65 -0.61 -26.90
C SER A 64 -9.98 -1.09 -26.27
N ALA A 65 -10.19 -0.93 -24.95
CA ALA A 65 -11.33 -1.55 -24.27
C ALA A 65 -12.58 -0.64 -24.21
N ALA A 66 -13.70 -1.03 -24.85
CA ALA A 66 -15.03 -0.42 -24.68
C ALA A 66 -15.93 -1.30 -23.77
N PRO A 67 -16.77 -0.75 -22.86
CA PRO A 67 -17.83 -1.53 -22.19
C PRO A 67 -19.20 -1.34 -22.90
N PRO A 68 -20.17 -2.23 -22.66
CA PRO A 68 -21.00 -2.11 -21.45
C PRO A 68 -21.01 -3.37 -20.59
N SER A 69 -21.13 -3.13 -19.28
CA SER A 69 -21.58 -4.12 -18.31
C SER A 69 -23.01 -4.56 -18.68
N THR A 70 -23.15 -5.84 -19.03
CA THR A 70 -24.45 -6.51 -19.05
C THR A 70 -24.64 -7.24 -17.72
N GLY A 71 -25.82 -7.04 -17.15
CA GLY A 71 -26.17 -7.41 -15.79
C GLY A 71 -26.01 -8.88 -15.42
N PHE A 72 -25.80 -9.06 -14.12
CA PHE A 72 -26.24 -10.17 -13.27
C PHE A 72 -25.79 -11.60 -13.65
N LEU A 73 -24.81 -12.05 -12.84
CA LEU A 73 -24.30 -13.38 -12.55
C LEU A 73 -23.57 -14.13 -13.67
N PRO A 74 -22.24 -14.33 -13.53
CA PRO A 74 -21.59 -15.53 -14.00
C PRO A 74 -21.13 -16.37 -12.79
N THR A 75 -21.97 -17.30 -12.35
CA THR A 75 -21.48 -18.50 -11.68
C THR A 75 -21.32 -19.58 -12.73
N GLU A 76 -20.16 -19.60 -13.40
CA GLU A 76 -19.49 -20.78 -13.98
C GLU A 76 -18.28 -20.33 -14.82
N MET A 77 -17.09 -20.85 -14.47
CA MET A 77 -15.82 -20.82 -15.23
C MET A 77 -15.60 -19.62 -16.17
N GLU A 78 -15.31 -18.44 -15.63
CA GLU A 78 -15.08 -17.25 -16.46
C GLU A 78 -13.96 -17.39 -17.49
N GLU A 79 -13.02 -18.34 -17.34
CA GLU A 79 -12.10 -18.79 -18.40
C GLU A 79 -11.34 -20.05 -17.92
N PRO A 80 -11.62 -21.27 -18.43
CA PRO A 80 -10.93 -22.50 -18.00
C PRO A 80 -9.41 -22.43 -18.18
N GLY A 81 -8.95 -21.77 -19.25
CA GLY A 81 -7.53 -21.55 -19.51
C GLY A 81 -6.87 -20.63 -18.47
N LYS A 82 -7.59 -19.61 -17.99
CA LYS A 82 -7.12 -18.71 -16.92
C LYS A 82 -7.01 -19.45 -15.61
N PHE A 83 -8.02 -20.25 -15.25
CA PHE A 83 -7.98 -21.05 -14.04
C PHE A 83 -6.83 -22.07 -14.05
N ALA A 84 -6.64 -22.78 -15.16
CA ALA A 84 -5.53 -23.71 -15.33
C ALA A 84 -4.17 -23.00 -15.22
N ALA A 85 -4.04 -21.80 -15.80
CA ALA A 85 -2.85 -20.98 -15.66
C ALA A 85 -2.61 -20.57 -14.20
N TYR A 86 -3.63 -20.12 -13.48
CA TYR A 86 -3.54 -19.81 -12.05
C TYR A 86 -3.13 -21.00 -11.21
N GLN A 87 -3.75 -22.16 -11.38
CA GLN A 87 -3.36 -23.36 -10.65
C GLN A 87 -1.90 -23.73 -10.91
N GLN A 88 -1.44 -23.60 -12.15
CA GLN A 88 -0.05 -23.87 -12.50
C GLN A 88 0.89 -22.85 -11.85
N LYS A 89 0.55 -21.55 -11.85
CA LYS A 89 1.36 -20.50 -11.23
C LYS A 89 1.38 -20.58 -9.70
N LEU A 90 0.29 -20.99 -9.06
CA LEU A 90 0.27 -21.25 -7.61
C LEU A 90 1.16 -22.44 -7.23
N LYS A 91 1.21 -23.50 -8.06
CA LYS A 91 2.16 -24.61 -7.85
C LYS A 91 3.61 -24.14 -8.00
N GLU A 92 3.89 -23.33 -9.02
CA GLU A 92 5.22 -22.72 -9.19
C GLU A 92 5.60 -21.82 -8.00
N MET A 93 4.64 -21.07 -7.46
CA MET A 93 4.81 -20.23 -6.27
C MET A 93 5.12 -21.07 -5.02
N ALA A 94 4.34 -22.13 -4.77
CA ALA A 94 4.56 -23.04 -3.65
C ALA A 94 5.96 -23.67 -3.68
N VAL A 95 6.43 -24.07 -4.87
CA VAL A 95 7.79 -24.59 -5.03
C VAL A 95 8.85 -23.50 -4.85
N CYS A 96 8.64 -22.32 -5.42
CA CYS A 96 9.57 -21.19 -5.33
C CYS A 96 9.79 -20.74 -3.89
N LEU A 97 8.69 -20.57 -3.17
CA LEU A 97 8.68 -20.02 -1.81
C LEU A 97 8.75 -21.12 -0.75
N ASN A 98 8.77 -22.41 -1.10
CA ASN A 98 8.73 -23.51 -0.14
C ASN A 98 7.50 -23.50 0.80
N MET A 99 6.37 -22.99 0.31
CA MET A 99 5.16 -22.80 1.11
C MET A 99 4.17 -23.97 0.99
N GLN A 100 3.40 -24.20 2.05
CA GLN A 100 2.19 -25.02 1.98
C GLN A 100 1.00 -24.18 1.51
N MET A 101 0.36 -24.60 0.42
CA MET A 101 -0.80 -23.91 -0.13
C MET A 101 -2.03 -24.80 -0.16
N ASN A 102 -3.19 -24.22 0.12
CA ASN A 102 -4.46 -24.89 -0.07
C ASN A 102 -4.79 -25.03 -1.56
N ALA A 103 -5.62 -26.02 -1.89
CA ALA A 103 -6.16 -26.12 -3.25
C ALA A 103 -7.14 -24.97 -3.51
N LEU A 104 -7.02 -24.35 -4.67
CA LEU A 104 -7.94 -23.32 -5.14
C LEU A 104 -9.27 -23.96 -5.59
N ASP A 105 -10.40 -23.46 -5.07
CA ASP A 105 -11.73 -23.89 -5.50
C ASP A 105 -12.02 -23.42 -6.93
N PRO A 106 -12.34 -24.33 -7.87
CA PRO A 106 -12.67 -23.97 -9.25
C PRO A 106 -13.95 -23.15 -9.43
N ASN A 107 -14.79 -23.07 -8.40
CA ASN A 107 -16.08 -22.38 -8.47
C ASN A 107 -16.03 -20.96 -7.91
N VAL A 108 -14.87 -20.50 -7.43
CA VAL A 108 -14.73 -19.20 -6.78
C VAL A 108 -13.95 -18.24 -7.68
N GLU A 109 -14.34 -16.97 -7.65
CA GLU A 109 -13.65 -15.89 -8.36
C GLU A 109 -12.27 -15.63 -7.76
N ILE A 110 -11.28 -15.37 -8.62
CA ILE A 110 -9.90 -15.09 -8.20
C ILE A 110 -9.75 -13.61 -7.80
N ASN A 111 -10.10 -13.33 -6.56
CA ASN A 111 -9.89 -12.07 -5.86
C ASN A 111 -8.89 -12.25 -4.70
N PHE A 112 -8.59 -11.15 -3.99
CA PHE A 112 -7.70 -11.19 -2.83
C PHE A 112 -8.17 -12.17 -1.77
N GLU A 113 -9.46 -12.19 -1.43
CA GLU A 113 -9.98 -13.02 -0.34
C GLU A 113 -9.73 -14.51 -0.61
N THR A 114 -9.98 -14.95 -1.84
CA THR A 114 -9.78 -16.34 -2.27
C THR A 114 -8.29 -16.67 -2.38
N PHE A 115 -7.48 -15.75 -2.90
CA PHE A 115 -6.03 -15.91 -2.94
C PHE A 115 -5.43 -15.99 -1.54
N ASN A 116 -5.91 -15.18 -0.60
CA ASN A 116 -5.46 -15.15 0.78
C ASN A 116 -5.76 -16.49 1.49
N GLN A 117 -6.91 -17.11 1.25
CA GLN A 117 -7.23 -18.44 1.79
C GLN A 117 -6.29 -19.55 1.28
N VAL A 118 -5.63 -19.34 0.13
CA VAL A 118 -4.66 -20.29 -0.42
C VAL A 118 -3.31 -20.18 0.28
N ILE A 119 -2.87 -18.97 0.60
CA ILE A 119 -1.54 -18.67 1.14
C ILE A 119 -1.49 -18.54 2.66
N ASN A 120 -2.62 -18.29 3.32
CA ASN A 120 -2.68 -18.11 4.77
C ASN A 120 -2.20 -19.30 5.64
N PRO A 121 -2.21 -20.59 5.22
CA PRO A 121 -1.76 -21.65 6.10
C PRO A 121 -0.28 -21.51 6.49
N ASP A 122 0.49 -20.85 5.63
CA ASP A 122 1.93 -20.72 5.74
C ASP A 122 2.34 -19.31 6.20
N LEU A 123 1.65 -18.27 5.72
CA LEU A 123 1.91 -16.87 6.08
C LEU A 123 1.25 -16.43 7.40
N GLY A 124 0.19 -17.14 7.84
CA GLY A 124 -0.60 -16.77 9.01
C GLY A 124 -1.69 -15.73 8.69
N GLU A 125 -2.13 -15.01 9.73
CA GLU A 125 -3.23 -14.05 9.64
C GLU A 125 -2.75 -12.69 9.12
N VAL A 126 -3.64 -11.95 8.44
CA VAL A 126 -3.37 -10.56 8.06
C VAL A 126 -3.34 -9.69 9.31
N VAL A 127 -2.22 -9.00 9.54
CA VAL A 127 -2.04 -8.09 10.68
C VAL A 127 -2.45 -6.67 10.33
N THR A 128 -2.00 -6.20 9.17
CA THR A 128 -2.34 -4.86 8.67
C THR A 128 -2.23 -4.80 7.15
N GLN A 129 -2.89 -3.82 6.56
CA GLN A 129 -2.84 -3.55 5.15
C GLN A 129 -2.75 -2.04 4.92
N SER A 130 -1.95 -1.62 3.95
CA SER A 130 -1.85 -0.23 3.52
C SER A 130 -2.12 -0.14 2.02
N GLU A 131 -2.95 0.82 1.63
CA GLU A 131 -3.14 1.16 0.23
C GLU A 131 -2.00 2.05 -0.24
N GLU A 132 -1.18 1.61 -1.20
CA GLU A 132 -0.05 2.40 -1.71
C GLU A 132 -0.49 3.43 -2.76
N TRP A 133 -1.46 3.06 -3.59
CA TRP A 133 -2.02 3.97 -4.59
C TRP A 133 -3.36 3.46 -5.13
N THR A 134 -4.13 4.37 -5.71
CA THR A 134 -5.32 4.08 -6.54
C THR A 134 -5.19 4.71 -7.91
N ALA A 135 -5.78 4.07 -8.91
CA ALA A 135 -5.83 4.55 -10.29
C ALA A 135 -7.25 4.36 -10.85
N THR A 136 -7.90 5.45 -11.24
CA THR A 136 -9.16 5.41 -11.99
C THR A 136 -8.90 5.84 -13.42
N ASP A 137 -9.18 4.94 -14.37
CA ASP A 137 -9.13 5.25 -15.80
C ASP A 137 -10.53 5.66 -16.26
N ILE A 138 -10.63 6.81 -16.92
CA ILE A 138 -11.86 7.35 -17.48
C ILE A 138 -11.74 7.55 -18.98
N ARG A 139 -12.85 7.34 -19.71
CA ARG A 139 -13.02 7.74 -21.09
C ARG A 139 -13.88 8.98 -21.16
N THR A 140 -13.29 10.09 -21.59
CA THR A 140 -14.02 11.35 -21.77
C THR A 140 -15.02 11.26 -22.92
N LYS A 141 -15.93 12.24 -23.01
CA LYS A 141 -16.91 12.34 -24.12
C LYS A 141 -16.26 12.42 -25.50
N ASN A 142 -15.01 12.87 -25.59
CA ASN A 142 -14.25 12.97 -26.84
C ASN A 142 -13.50 11.66 -27.18
N GLY A 143 -13.65 10.61 -26.36
CA GLY A 143 -12.97 9.32 -26.53
C GLY A 143 -11.53 9.31 -26.01
N GLU A 144 -10.99 10.43 -25.52
CA GLU A 144 -9.68 10.49 -24.87
C GLU A 144 -9.72 9.72 -23.54
N LEU A 145 -8.72 8.85 -23.33
CA LEU A 145 -8.53 8.16 -22.07
C LEU A 145 -7.68 9.00 -21.14
N ARG A 146 -8.08 9.05 -19.88
CA ARG A 146 -7.35 9.74 -18.82
C ARG A 146 -7.25 8.86 -17.59
N ARG A 147 -6.18 9.04 -16.82
CA ARG A 147 -5.96 8.39 -15.53
C ARG A 147 -5.93 9.41 -14.43
N ILE A 148 -6.74 9.18 -13.42
CA ILE A 148 -6.70 9.84 -12.11
C ILE A 148 -5.92 8.90 -11.21
N TYR A 149 -4.71 9.29 -10.82
CA TYR A 149 -3.80 8.46 -10.03
C TYR A 149 -3.51 9.13 -8.69
N ILE A 150 -3.74 8.42 -7.60
CA ILE A 150 -3.54 8.92 -6.24
C ILE A 150 -2.51 8.03 -5.57
N GLU A 151 -1.37 8.61 -5.21
CA GLU A 151 -0.35 7.95 -4.39
C GLU A 151 -0.62 8.26 -2.93
N ASN A 152 -0.64 7.23 -2.10
CA ASN A 152 -0.70 7.37 -0.66
C ASN A 152 0.71 7.24 -0.10
N GLY A 153 1.11 8.18 0.74
CA GLY A 153 2.42 8.18 1.39
C GLY A 153 2.30 8.40 2.90
N PRO A 154 3.27 7.90 3.69
CA PRO A 154 3.34 8.27 5.10
C PRO A 154 3.53 9.79 5.21
N SER A 155 2.82 10.44 6.14
CA SER A 155 3.00 11.85 6.47
C SER A 155 3.53 11.99 7.89
N ILE A 156 4.43 12.95 8.10
CA ILE A 156 4.97 13.28 9.42
C ILE A 156 3.94 14.10 10.22
N GLU A 157 3.06 14.84 9.53
CA GLU A 157 2.10 15.78 10.12
C GLU A 157 0.65 15.24 10.18
N ALA A 158 0.33 14.22 9.38
CA ALA A 158 -1.01 13.61 9.29
C ALA A 158 -0.91 12.07 9.20
N GLU A 159 -1.99 11.35 9.50
CA GLU A 159 -2.00 9.88 9.42
C GLU A 159 -1.76 9.34 7.99
N SER A 160 -1.97 10.17 6.95
CA SER A 160 -1.58 9.87 5.56
C SER A 160 -1.44 11.13 4.71
N SER A 161 -0.58 11.10 3.69
CA SER A 161 -0.53 12.10 2.61
C SER A 161 -1.03 11.47 1.31
N ARG A 162 -1.70 12.28 0.49
CA ARG A 162 -2.21 11.88 -0.83
C ARG A 162 -1.62 12.79 -1.90
N THR A 163 -1.09 12.22 -2.97
CA THR A 163 -0.59 12.97 -4.13
C THR A 163 -1.39 12.61 -5.38
N LEU A 164 -2.04 13.59 -5.99
CA LEU A 164 -2.82 13.42 -7.22
C LEU A 164 -1.96 13.66 -8.46
N LYS A 165 -2.02 12.73 -9.41
CA LYS A 165 -1.54 12.89 -10.79
C LYS A 165 -2.73 12.69 -11.73
N TYR A 166 -2.85 13.56 -12.73
CA TYR A 166 -3.86 13.45 -13.77
C TYR A 166 -3.17 13.38 -15.13
N GLU A 167 -3.44 12.33 -15.89
CA GLU A 167 -2.72 12.02 -17.14
C GLU A 167 -3.71 11.73 -18.25
N ALA A 168 -3.41 12.19 -19.47
CA ALA A 168 -4.11 11.80 -20.69
C ALA A 168 -3.26 10.80 -21.48
N PHE A 169 -3.90 9.81 -22.11
CA PHE A 169 -3.25 8.78 -22.90
C PHE A 169 -3.59 8.93 -24.38
N SER A 170 -2.56 8.93 -25.20
CA SER A 170 -2.68 8.90 -26.66
C SER A 170 -2.97 7.47 -27.15
N GLN A 171 -3.37 7.33 -28.42
CA GLN A 171 -3.72 6.03 -29.01
C GLN A 171 -2.54 5.03 -29.05
N ASP A 172 -1.31 5.54 -29.03
CA ASP A 172 -0.06 4.77 -28.96
C ASP A 172 0.32 4.35 -27.53
N GLY A 173 -0.48 4.71 -26.53
CA GLY A 173 -0.22 4.43 -25.11
C GLY A 173 0.69 5.46 -24.43
N THR A 174 1.17 6.49 -25.14
CA THR A 174 1.99 7.54 -24.54
C THR A 174 1.16 8.41 -23.60
N SER A 175 1.65 8.62 -22.37
CA SER A 175 0.99 9.47 -21.38
C SER A 175 1.49 10.92 -21.44
N LYS A 176 0.58 11.86 -21.14
CA LYS A 176 0.86 13.28 -20.98
C LYS A 176 0.19 13.78 -19.71
N SER A 177 0.97 14.38 -18.81
CA SER A 177 0.42 15.00 -17.60
C SER A 177 -0.49 16.18 -17.97
N LEU A 178 -1.66 16.21 -17.34
CA LEU A 178 -2.60 17.32 -17.37
C LEU A 178 -2.30 18.25 -16.18
N PRO A 179 -2.32 19.58 -16.40
CA PRO A 179 -1.93 20.52 -15.36
C PRO A 179 -2.93 20.50 -14.19
N LEU A 180 -2.39 20.36 -12.99
CA LEU A 180 -3.08 20.54 -11.72
C LEU A 180 -2.41 21.68 -10.96
N SER A 181 -3.18 22.42 -10.16
CA SER A 181 -2.59 23.37 -9.21
C SER A 181 -1.84 22.63 -8.10
N LYS A 182 -1.00 23.34 -7.34
CA LYS A 182 -0.28 22.73 -6.21
C LYS A 182 -1.24 22.22 -5.14
N GLU A 183 -2.31 22.96 -4.90
CA GLU A 183 -3.37 22.66 -3.94
C GLU A 183 -4.22 21.46 -4.40
N GLN A 184 -4.34 21.24 -5.71
CA GLN A 184 -5.00 20.07 -6.26
C GLN A 184 -4.11 18.82 -6.20
N THR A 185 -2.79 19.01 -6.27
CA THR A 185 -1.82 17.91 -6.29
C THR A 185 -1.60 17.34 -4.90
N SER A 186 -1.47 18.19 -3.88
CA SER A 186 -1.19 17.78 -2.50
C SER A 186 -2.48 17.67 -1.69
N ASN A 187 -2.75 16.48 -1.15
CA ASN A 187 -3.94 16.15 -0.36
C ASN A 187 -5.25 16.56 -1.07
N PRO A 188 -5.51 16.02 -2.27
CA PRO A 188 -6.74 16.32 -3.01
C PRO A 188 -7.98 16.01 -2.16
N SER A 189 -9.00 16.85 -2.25
CA SER A 189 -10.30 16.55 -1.64
C SER A 189 -11.04 15.48 -2.45
N ASP A 190 -11.86 14.68 -1.78
CA ASP A 190 -12.67 13.66 -2.47
C ASP A 190 -13.65 14.29 -3.47
N ALA A 191 -14.10 15.52 -3.21
CA ALA A 191 -14.93 16.29 -4.14
C ALA A 191 -14.19 16.64 -5.45
N LEU A 192 -12.88 16.93 -5.38
CA LEU A 192 -12.06 17.14 -6.56
C LEU A 192 -11.85 15.83 -7.33
N VAL A 193 -11.56 14.73 -6.63
CA VAL A 193 -11.40 13.42 -7.28
C VAL A 193 -12.70 13.02 -7.99
N ALA A 194 -13.84 13.15 -7.30
CA ALA A 194 -15.14 12.86 -7.87
C ALA A 194 -15.49 13.78 -9.07
N SER A 195 -15.07 15.04 -9.05
CA SER A 195 -15.29 15.93 -10.20
C SER A 195 -14.47 15.54 -11.42
N LEU A 196 -13.23 15.06 -11.22
CA LEU A 196 -12.42 14.49 -12.30
C LEU A 196 -13.03 13.19 -12.83
N GLU A 197 -13.52 12.30 -11.95
CA GLU A 197 -14.20 11.07 -12.38
C GLU A 197 -15.46 11.36 -13.20
N ALA A 198 -16.17 12.46 -12.89
CA ALA A 198 -17.38 12.88 -13.58
C ALA A 198 -17.14 13.42 -15.01
N ASP A 199 -15.89 13.69 -15.42
CA ASP A 199 -15.55 14.14 -16.76
C ASP A 199 -15.77 13.06 -17.85
N GLY A 200 -15.91 11.80 -17.44
CA GLY A 200 -15.99 10.67 -18.36
C GLY A 200 -16.69 9.44 -17.79
N GLU A 201 -16.70 8.38 -18.58
CA GLU A 201 -17.12 7.05 -18.14
C GLU A 201 -15.91 6.33 -17.51
N VAL A 202 -16.09 5.78 -16.30
CA VAL A 202 -15.04 4.97 -15.66
C VAL A 202 -14.89 3.64 -16.41
N VAL A 203 -13.72 3.42 -17.02
CA VAL A 203 -13.41 2.19 -17.77
C VAL A 203 -12.63 1.17 -16.94
N SER A 204 -11.89 1.64 -15.93
CA SER A 204 -11.13 0.75 -15.03
C SER A 204 -10.89 1.41 -13.69
N ARG A 205 -10.86 0.60 -12.63
CA ARG A 205 -10.34 0.98 -11.32
C ARG A 205 -9.26 0.02 -10.91
N SER A 206 -8.15 0.55 -10.41
CA SER A 206 -7.04 -0.26 -9.89
C SER A 206 -6.61 0.24 -8.53
N VAL A 207 -6.18 -0.67 -7.68
CA VAL A 207 -5.68 -0.38 -6.33
C VAL A 207 -4.44 -1.21 -6.06
N SER A 208 -3.40 -0.60 -5.49
CA SER A 208 -2.24 -1.30 -4.94
C SER A 208 -2.33 -1.32 -3.43
N ARG A 209 -2.09 -2.50 -2.86
CA ARG A 209 -2.10 -2.75 -1.43
C ARG A 209 -0.84 -3.49 -1.04
N ARG A 210 -0.25 -3.10 0.08
CA ARG A 210 0.74 -3.91 0.79
C ARG A 210 0.06 -4.53 1.99
N ILE A 211 0.10 -5.85 2.09
CA ILE A 211 -0.54 -6.64 3.13
C ILE A 211 0.57 -7.31 3.95
N PHE A 212 0.51 -7.17 5.26
CA PHE A 212 1.50 -7.71 6.19
C PHE A 212 0.88 -8.85 7.00
N TYR A 213 1.60 -9.96 7.07
CA TYR A 213 1.16 -11.18 7.72
C TYR A 213 1.82 -11.38 9.09
N SER A 214 1.18 -12.18 9.95
CA SER A 214 1.66 -12.43 11.31
C SER A 214 3.02 -13.12 11.38
N ASN A 215 3.41 -13.84 10.34
CA ASN A 215 4.71 -14.53 10.27
C ASN A 215 5.86 -13.62 9.78
N GLY A 216 5.56 -12.35 9.47
CA GLY A 216 6.57 -11.36 9.05
C GLY A 216 6.69 -11.19 7.54
N ASP A 217 5.92 -11.95 6.76
CA ASP A 217 5.86 -11.84 5.31
C ASP A 217 4.99 -10.65 4.86
N ASP A 218 5.25 -10.17 3.64
CA ASP A 218 4.43 -9.15 3.00
C ASP A 218 4.07 -9.52 1.56
N LEU A 219 2.84 -9.15 1.19
CA LEU A 219 2.28 -9.28 -0.14
C LEU A 219 2.01 -7.89 -0.70
N LEU A 220 2.66 -7.56 -1.79
CA LEU A 220 2.31 -6.41 -2.62
C LEU A 220 1.33 -6.88 -3.69
N LEU A 221 0.10 -6.41 -3.63
CA LEU A 221 -1.00 -6.81 -4.50
C LEU A 221 -1.50 -5.62 -5.32
N VAL A 222 -1.75 -5.84 -6.61
CA VAL A 222 -2.50 -4.91 -7.45
C VAL A 222 -3.76 -5.59 -7.94
N GLU A 223 -4.90 -4.98 -7.65
CA GLU A 223 -6.20 -5.39 -8.17
C GLU A 223 -6.64 -4.41 -9.26
N LYS A 224 -7.23 -4.94 -10.32
CA LYS A 224 -7.86 -4.18 -11.42
C LYS A 224 -9.28 -4.70 -11.60
N ASN A 225 -10.26 -3.81 -11.42
CA ASN A 225 -11.69 -4.13 -11.47
C ASN A 225 -12.10 -5.27 -10.53
N GLY A 226 -11.54 -5.30 -9.32
CA GLY A 226 -11.82 -6.33 -8.31
C GLY A 226 -11.14 -7.69 -8.53
N LYS A 227 -10.32 -7.82 -9.59
CA LYS A 227 -9.57 -9.04 -9.91
C LYS A 227 -8.09 -8.80 -9.72
N ILE A 228 -7.35 -9.83 -9.32
CA ILE A 228 -5.89 -9.74 -9.18
C ILE A 228 -5.26 -9.49 -10.55
N PHE A 229 -4.46 -8.41 -10.66
CA PHE A 229 -3.69 -8.07 -11.85
C PHE A 229 -2.21 -8.48 -11.70
N SER A 230 -1.59 -8.11 -10.59
CA SER A 230 -0.21 -8.47 -10.28
C SER A 230 -0.03 -8.66 -8.79
N PHE A 231 0.96 -9.46 -8.41
CA PHE A 231 1.35 -9.58 -7.02
C PHE A 231 2.83 -9.90 -6.88
N GLU A 232 3.40 -9.54 -5.74
CA GLU A 232 4.76 -9.87 -5.34
C GLU A 232 4.71 -10.35 -3.89
N LEU A 233 5.11 -11.59 -3.65
CA LEU A 233 5.13 -12.22 -2.34
C LEU A 233 6.57 -12.59 -2.00
N THR A 234 7.04 -12.15 -0.83
CA THR A 234 8.35 -12.53 -0.30
C THR A 234 8.14 -13.47 0.89
N HIS A 235 8.80 -14.63 0.84
CA HIS A 235 8.75 -15.63 1.90
C HIS A 235 10.01 -16.50 1.86
N ASP A 236 10.54 -16.88 3.03
CA ASP A 236 11.71 -17.76 3.16
C ASP A 236 12.94 -17.34 2.34
N GLY A 237 13.18 -16.03 2.21
CA GLY A 237 14.32 -15.49 1.46
C GLY A 237 14.17 -15.62 -0.06
N ALA A 238 12.99 -15.96 -0.57
CA ALA A 238 12.65 -15.91 -1.99
C ALA A 238 11.52 -14.90 -2.23
N THR A 239 11.46 -14.40 -3.46
CA THR A 239 10.39 -13.50 -3.92
C THR A 239 9.78 -14.09 -5.18
N PHE A 240 8.45 -14.24 -5.16
CA PHE A 240 7.67 -14.66 -6.31
C PHE A 240 6.81 -13.50 -6.80
N ARG A 241 7.05 -13.08 -8.05
CA ARG A 241 6.38 -11.94 -8.66
C ARG A 241 5.60 -12.38 -9.88
N CYS A 242 4.34 -11.96 -9.95
CA CYS A 242 3.47 -12.17 -11.10
C CYS A 242 2.89 -10.85 -11.63
N SER A 243 2.63 -10.79 -12.93
CA SER A 243 1.92 -9.68 -13.58
C SER A 243 1.00 -10.17 -14.70
N GLY A 244 0.02 -9.33 -15.07
CA GLY A 244 -0.92 -9.61 -16.15
C GLY A 244 -1.84 -10.79 -15.87
N ALA A 245 -2.14 -11.06 -14.60
CA ALA A 245 -2.95 -12.19 -14.15
C ALA A 245 -4.45 -12.05 -14.48
N ASP A 246 -4.87 -10.86 -14.93
CA ASP A 246 -6.21 -10.59 -15.43
C ASP A 246 -6.53 -11.35 -16.73
N LYS A 247 -5.52 -11.67 -17.56
CA LYS A 247 -5.66 -12.42 -18.83
C LYS A 247 -4.63 -13.55 -18.91
N SER A 248 -5.08 -14.75 -19.30
CA SER A 248 -4.19 -15.93 -19.43
C SER A 248 -2.99 -15.71 -20.37
N SER A 249 -3.16 -14.95 -21.44
CA SER A 249 -2.11 -14.66 -22.44
C SER A 249 -0.98 -13.76 -21.94
N THR A 250 -1.24 -12.96 -20.89
CA THR A 250 -0.28 -12.00 -20.32
C THR A 250 0.24 -12.42 -18.95
N PHE A 251 -0.27 -13.53 -18.41
CA PHE A 251 0.05 -13.96 -17.06
C PHE A 251 1.46 -14.55 -16.99
N GLN A 252 2.38 -13.77 -16.44
CA GLN A 252 3.79 -14.10 -16.32
C GLN A 252 4.21 -14.05 -14.87
N CYS A 253 5.02 -15.01 -14.44
CA CYS A 253 5.56 -15.06 -13.08
C CYS A 253 7.07 -15.35 -13.11
N GLN A 254 7.77 -14.83 -12.12
CA GLN A 254 9.21 -15.00 -11.92
C GLN A 254 9.48 -15.31 -10.45
N CYS A 255 10.30 -16.33 -10.22
CA CYS A 255 10.88 -16.64 -8.92
C CYS A 255 12.29 -16.03 -8.86
N ARG A 256 12.61 -15.35 -7.76
CA ARG A 256 13.96 -14.84 -7.47
C ARG A 256 14.34 -15.24 -6.05
N ASN A 257 15.52 -15.83 -5.90
CA ASN A 257 16.09 -16.08 -4.58
C ASN A 257 16.82 -14.80 -4.15
N ASN A 258 16.50 -14.29 -2.97
CA ASN A 258 17.26 -13.21 -2.36
C ASN A 258 18.49 -13.85 -1.68
N PRO A 259 19.71 -13.40 -2.03
CA PRO A 259 20.95 -13.96 -1.48
C PRO A 259 21.12 -13.70 0.02
#